data_AF-A0AAW5MW98-F1
#
_entry.id   AF-A0AAW5MW98-F1
#
_cell.length_a   1.000
_cell.length_b   1.000
_cell.length_c   1.000
_cell.angle_alpha   90.00
_cell.angle_beta   90.00
_cell.angle_gamma   90.00
#
_symmetry.space_group_name_H-M   'P 1'
#
loop_
_entity.id
_entity.type
_entity.pdbx_description
1 polymer ?
#
loop_
_entity_poly.entity_id
_entity_poly.type
_entity_poly.pdbx_seq_one_letter_code
_entity_poly.pdbx_strand_id
1 'polypeptide(L)'
;RVTADTSPFELIFHELGDTFVAYALNIVVMTAALSVYNSCVYCNSRMLFGLAHQGYAPKLLASVDKRGVPVNSILVSALVTALCVLINYLAPESAFGLFMALVVSALVIIWALISLAQKNFR
;
A
#
# COMPACT_ATOMS: atom_id res chain seq x y z
N ARG A 1 11.91 27.61 -3.41
CA ARG A 1 12.04 26.62 -2.31
C ARG A 1 10.87 25.68 -2.46
N VAL A 2 11.10 24.43 -2.85
CA VAL A 2 10.03 23.43 -2.98
C VAL A 2 9.53 23.16 -1.56
N THR A 3 8.36 23.69 -1.22
CA THR A 3 7.64 23.32 -0.01
C THR A 3 7.13 21.89 -0.19
N ALA A 4 7.43 21.02 0.76
CA ALA A 4 7.08 19.59 0.73
C ALA A 4 5.57 19.31 0.75
N ASP A 5 4.74 20.36 0.84
CA ASP A 5 3.29 20.28 0.98
C ASP A 5 2.52 20.31 -0.35
N THR A 6 3.21 20.46 -1.50
CA THR A 6 2.54 20.57 -2.82
C THR A 6 3.09 19.55 -3.81
N SER A 7 2.20 18.83 -4.49
CA SER A 7 2.58 17.87 -5.54
C SER A 7 3.43 18.59 -6.60
N PRO A 8 4.58 18.03 -7.04
CA PRO A 8 5.44 18.70 -8.04
C PRO A 8 4.69 18.97 -9.35
N PHE A 9 3.68 18.18 -9.68
CA PHE A 9 2.78 18.45 -10.81
C PHE A 9 1.87 19.65 -10.53
N GLU A 10 1.26 19.71 -9.35
CA GLU A 10 0.45 20.85 -8.93
C GLU A 10 1.28 22.14 -8.91
N LEU A 11 2.52 22.07 -8.42
CA LEU A 11 3.45 23.20 -8.38
C LEU A 11 3.80 23.72 -9.78
N ILE A 12 4.09 22.82 -10.72
CA ILE A 12 4.39 23.18 -12.12
C ILE A 12 3.18 23.86 -12.79
N PHE A 13 1.97 23.31 -12.63
CA PHE A 13 0.77 23.87 -13.28
C PHE A 13 0.26 25.15 -12.59
N HIS A 14 0.50 25.29 -11.29
CA HIS A 14 0.24 26.53 -10.56
C HIS A 14 1.23 27.63 -10.98
N GLU A 15 2.51 27.33 -11.21
CA GLU A 15 3.50 28.29 -11.74
C GLU A 15 3.27 28.66 -13.21
N LEU A 16 2.68 27.77 -14.01
CA LEU A 16 2.27 28.02 -15.40
C LEU A 16 0.96 28.81 -15.54
N GLY A 17 0.31 29.16 -14.43
CA GLY A 17 -0.87 30.05 -14.40
C GLY A 17 -2.22 29.37 -14.60
N ASP A 18 -2.28 28.02 -14.60
CA ASP A 18 -3.52 27.27 -14.77
C ASP A 18 -3.84 26.42 -13.54
N THR A 19 -4.40 27.08 -12.52
CA THR A 19 -4.86 26.46 -11.27
C THR A 19 -5.93 25.38 -11.51
N PHE A 20 -6.69 25.45 -12.62
CA PHE A 20 -7.70 24.46 -12.94
C PHE A 20 -7.07 23.10 -13.30
N VAL A 21 -6.00 23.11 -14.09
CA VAL A 21 -5.25 21.89 -14.45
C VAL A 21 -4.59 21.26 -13.21
N ALA A 22 -4.09 22.09 -12.30
CA ALA A 22 -3.50 21.63 -11.04
C ALA A 22 -4.51 20.83 -10.18
N TYR A 23 -5.74 21.34 -10.01
CA TYR A 23 -6.81 20.62 -9.30
C TYR A 23 -7.26 19.36 -10.03
N ALA A 24 -7.39 19.41 -11.36
CA ALA A 24 -7.77 18.24 -12.16
C ALA A 24 -6.76 17.09 -11.99
N LEU A 25 -5.46 17.39 -11.98
CA LEU A 25 -4.41 16.40 -11.75
C LEU A 25 -4.43 15.82 -10.34
N ASN A 26 -4.68 16.66 -9.32
CA ASN A 26 -4.78 16.19 -7.93
C ASN A 26 -5.91 15.14 -7.78
N ILE A 27 -7.08 15.40 -8.39
CA ILE A 27 -8.21 14.46 -8.42
C ILE A 27 -7.82 13.13 -9.09
N VAL A 28 -7.13 13.18 -10.23
CA VAL A 28 -6.67 11.99 -10.95
C VAL A 28 -5.70 11.17 -10.09
N VAL A 29 -4.73 11.84 -9.46
CA VAL A 29 -3.74 11.18 -8.59
C VAL A 29 -4.41 10.54 -7.38
N MET A 30 -5.33 11.23 -6.71
CA MET A 30 -6.08 10.68 -5.58
C MET A 30 -6.93 9.48 -5.99
N THR A 31 -7.60 9.55 -7.13
CA THR A 31 -8.39 8.43 -7.66
C THR A 31 -7.50 7.23 -8.00
N ALA A 32 -6.34 7.47 -8.62
CA ALA A 32 -5.37 6.41 -8.93
C ALA A 32 -4.81 5.76 -7.65
N ALA A 33 -4.47 6.56 -6.64
CA ALA A 33 -3.99 6.07 -5.35
C ALA A 33 -5.05 5.20 -4.64
N LEU A 34 -6.31 5.65 -4.61
CA LEU A 34 -7.43 4.88 -4.05
C LEU A 34 -7.66 3.56 -4.81
N SER A 35 -7.54 3.58 -6.13
CA SER A 35 -7.67 2.37 -6.96
C SER A 35 -6.59 1.34 -6.66
N VAL A 36 -5.31 1.78 -6.62
CA VAL A 36 -4.18 0.91 -6.26
C VAL A 36 -4.36 0.34 -4.85
N TYR A 37 -4.78 1.18 -3.90
CA TYR A 37 -5.00 0.75 -2.52
C TYR A 37 -6.03 -0.39 -2.44
N ASN A 38 -7.16 -0.28 -3.15
CA ASN A 38 -8.18 -1.35 -3.18
C ASN A 38 -7.62 -2.67 -3.71
N SER A 39 -6.84 -2.63 -4.80
CA SER A 39 -6.17 -3.82 -5.34
C SER A 39 -5.16 -4.42 -4.37
N CYS A 40 -4.36 -3.60 -3.70
CA CYS A 40 -3.38 -4.06 -2.70
C CYS A 40 -4.06 -4.75 -1.50
N VAL A 41 -5.13 -4.16 -0.96
CA VAL A 41 -5.89 -4.76 0.15
C VAL A 41 -6.50 -6.10 -0.27
N TYR A 42 -7.06 -6.19 -1.47
CA TYR A 42 -7.59 -7.44 -2.01
C TYR A 42 -6.50 -8.52 -2.14
N CYS A 43 -5.38 -8.20 -2.78
CA CYS A 43 -4.25 -9.12 -2.96
C CYS A 43 -3.69 -9.60 -1.60
N ASN A 44 -3.44 -8.69 -0.66
CA ASN A 44 -2.93 -9.01 0.66
C ASN A 44 -3.88 -9.93 1.43
N SER A 45 -5.18 -9.63 1.39
CA SER A 45 -6.19 -10.43 2.10
C SER A 45 -6.26 -11.86 1.57
N ARG A 46 -6.17 -12.04 0.25
CA ARG A 46 -6.19 -13.37 -0.40
C ARG A 46 -4.88 -14.13 -0.21
N MET A 47 -3.74 -13.45 -0.26
CA MET A 47 -2.44 -14.04 0.06
C MET A 47 -2.39 -14.52 1.51
N LEU A 48 -2.84 -13.68 2.46
CA LEU A 48 -2.91 -14.02 3.87
C LEU A 48 -3.86 -15.19 4.17
N PHE A 49 -5.02 -15.21 3.49
CA PHE A 49 -5.94 -16.35 3.51
C PHE A 49 -5.28 -17.64 2.99
N GLY A 50 -4.54 -17.57 1.87
CA GLY A 50 -3.80 -18.70 1.31
C GLY A 50 -2.73 -19.24 2.27
N LEU A 51 -1.98 -18.36 2.91
CA LEU A 51 -1.00 -18.73 3.95
C LEU A 51 -1.67 -19.37 5.16
N ALA A 52 -2.84 -18.89 5.58
CA ALA A 52 -3.63 -19.48 6.67
C ALA A 52 -4.12 -20.89 6.32
N HIS A 53 -4.51 -21.12 5.06
CA HIS A 53 -4.93 -22.44 4.58
C HIS A 53 -3.77 -23.44 4.52
N GLN A 54 -2.57 -22.96 4.19
CA GLN A 54 -1.33 -23.77 4.19
C GLN A 54 -0.76 -23.98 5.61
N GLY A 55 -1.36 -23.41 6.66
CA GLY A 55 -0.92 -23.53 8.04
C GLY A 55 0.22 -22.58 8.44
N TYR A 56 0.66 -21.68 7.56
CA TYR A 56 1.69 -20.67 7.83
C TYR A 56 1.14 -19.39 8.50
N ALA A 57 -0.18 -19.25 8.62
CA ALA A 57 -0.83 -18.13 9.31
C ALA A 57 -1.93 -18.65 10.26
N PRO A 58 -2.37 -17.85 11.26
CA PRO A 58 -3.34 -18.30 12.25
C PRO A 58 -4.67 -18.72 11.59
N LYS A 59 -5.24 -19.85 12.05
CA LYS A 59 -6.45 -20.47 11.48
C LYS A 59 -7.66 -19.53 11.40
N LEU A 60 -7.71 -18.51 12.25
CA LEU A 60 -8.75 -17.47 12.22
C LEU A 60 -8.79 -16.71 10.89
N LEU A 61 -7.67 -16.61 10.18
CA LEU A 61 -7.55 -15.94 8.87
C LEU A 61 -7.93 -16.85 7.70
N ALA A 62 -8.12 -18.16 7.95
CA ALA A 62 -8.60 -19.13 6.97
C ALA A 62 -10.13 -19.23 6.90
N SER A 63 -10.85 -18.41 7.69
CA SER A 63 -12.32 -18.37 7.66
C SER A 63 -12.82 -17.40 6.58
N VAL A 64 -13.87 -17.79 5.86
CA VAL A 64 -14.56 -16.96 4.87
C VAL A 64 -16.02 -16.78 5.26
N ASP A 65 -16.59 -15.63 4.90
CA ASP A 65 -18.02 -15.39 5.02
C ASP A 65 -18.82 -16.17 3.95
N LYS A 66 -20.15 -16.19 4.07
CA LYS A 66 -21.10 -16.86 3.14
C LYS A 66 -20.93 -16.45 1.67
N ARG A 67 -20.32 -15.29 1.41
CA ARG A 67 -20.01 -14.76 0.08
C ARG A 67 -18.63 -15.18 -0.46
N GLY A 68 -17.88 -16.02 0.28
CA GLY A 68 -16.53 -16.44 -0.07
C GLY A 68 -15.43 -15.39 0.18
N VAL A 69 -15.75 -14.35 0.96
CA VAL A 69 -14.85 -13.23 1.24
C VAL A 69 -14.11 -13.45 2.57
N PRO A 70 -12.78 -13.37 2.62
CA PRO A 70 -11.99 -13.53 3.85
C PRO A 70 -12.01 -12.23 4.68
N VAL A 71 -13.13 -11.97 5.38
CA VAL A 71 -13.36 -10.72 6.13
C VAL A 71 -12.30 -10.49 7.22
N ASN A 72 -11.85 -11.55 7.91
CA ASN A 72 -10.84 -11.44 8.95
C ASN A 72 -9.48 -10.94 8.41
N SER A 73 -9.09 -11.38 7.21
CA SER A 73 -7.86 -10.92 6.56
C SER A 73 -7.97 -9.48 6.08
N ILE A 74 -9.16 -9.06 5.65
CA ILE A 74 -9.43 -7.65 5.31
C ILE A 74 -9.34 -6.78 6.56
N LEU A 75 -9.93 -7.21 7.68
CA LEU A 75 -9.85 -6.50 8.96
C LEU A 75 -8.41 -6.32 9.43
N VAL A 76 -7.57 -7.36 9.30
CA VAL A 76 -6.13 -7.23 9.61
C VAL A 76 -5.46 -6.18 8.71
N SER A 77 -5.74 -6.20 7.41
CA SER A 77 -5.19 -5.20 6.48
C SER A 77 -5.66 -3.77 6.81
N ALA A 78 -6.92 -3.62 7.23
CA ALA A 78 -7.48 -2.35 7.67
C ALA A 78 -6.85 -1.86 8.98
N LEU A 79 -6.62 -2.74 9.95
CA LEU A 79 -5.92 -2.42 11.20
C LEU A 79 -4.48 -1.97 10.94
N VAL A 80 -3.74 -2.68 10.08
CA VAL A 80 -2.39 -2.27 9.70
C VAL A 80 -2.41 -0.89 9.01
N THR A 81 -3.37 -0.65 8.12
CA THR A 81 -3.52 0.68 7.49
C THR A 81 -3.81 1.76 8.53
N ALA A 82 -4.72 1.50 9.48
CA ALA A 82 -5.06 2.45 10.54
C ALA A 82 -3.84 2.77 11.42
N LEU A 83 -3.00 1.77 11.72
CA LEU A 83 -1.73 1.98 12.43
C LEU A 83 -0.75 2.85 11.62
N CYS A 84 -0.64 2.63 10.31
CA CYS A 84 0.19 3.48 9.45
C CYS A 84 -0.30 4.94 9.43
N VAL A 85 -1.62 5.16 9.36
CA VAL A 85 -2.22 6.50 9.44
C VAL A 85 -1.93 7.15 10.80
N LEU A 86 -2.04 6.38 11.89
CA LEU A 86 -1.74 6.88 13.23
C LEU A 86 -0.26 7.30 13.37
N ILE A 87 0.67 6.50 12.84
CA ILE A 87 2.10 6.82 12.82
C ILE A 87 2.36 8.08 11.99
N ASN A 88 1.71 8.20 10.82
CA ASN A 88 1.84 9.38 9.98
C ASN A 88 1.32 10.65 10.68
N TYR A 89 0.26 10.53 11.48
CA TYR A 89 -0.30 11.63 12.27
C TYR A 89 0.62 12.05 13.44
N LEU A 90 1.23 11.10 14.14
CA LEU A 90 2.08 11.37 15.31
C LEU A 90 3.47 11.90 14.93
N ALA A 91 4.05 11.45 13.81
CA ALA A 91 5.42 11.79 13.40
C ALA A 91 5.55 11.95 11.88
N PRO A 92 4.95 13.00 11.27
CA PRO A 92 4.87 13.13 9.82
C PRO A 92 6.24 13.22 9.12
N GLU A 93 7.21 13.94 9.71
CA GLU A 93 8.54 14.11 9.10
C GLU A 93 9.33 12.80 9.01
N SER A 94 9.20 11.91 10.01
CA SER A 94 9.92 10.64 10.04
C SER A 94 9.13 9.49 9.42
N ALA A 95 7.80 9.59 9.39
CA ALA A 95 6.91 8.53 8.90
C ALA A 95 7.15 8.22 7.41
N PHE A 96 7.30 9.26 6.58
CA PHE A 96 7.54 9.06 5.15
C PHE A 96 8.84 8.30 4.89
N GLY A 97 9.95 8.72 5.52
CA GLY A 97 11.25 8.04 5.39
C GLY A 97 11.20 6.61 5.89
N LEU A 98 10.53 6.36 7.03
CA LEU A 98 10.36 5.03 7.61
C LEU A 98 9.57 4.10 6.67
N PHE A 99 8.42 4.55 6.16
CA PHE A 99 7.61 3.75 5.25
C PHE A 99 8.33 3.48 3.94
N MET A 100 9.03 4.47 3.38
CA MET A 100 9.83 4.28 2.17
C MET A 100 10.95 3.25 2.37
N ALA A 101 11.70 3.35 3.47
CA ALA A 101 12.75 2.37 3.77
C ALA A 101 12.18 0.95 3.96
N LEU A 102 11.04 0.83 4.65
CA LEU A 102 10.38 -0.46 4.88
C LEU A 102 9.87 -1.08 3.57
N VAL A 103 9.21 -0.31 2.72
CA VAL A 103 8.67 -0.80 1.44
C VAL A 103 9.81 -1.18 0.49
N VAL A 104 10.83 -0.34 0.35
CA VAL A 104 11.96 -0.61 -0.55
C VAL A 104 12.73 -1.84 -0.11
N SER A 105 13.05 -1.97 1.18
CA SER A 105 13.75 -3.15 1.70
C SER A 105 12.93 -4.43 1.53
N ALA A 106 11.63 -4.41 1.84
CA ALA A 106 10.75 -5.54 1.62
C ALA A 106 10.69 -5.95 0.14
N LEU A 107 10.60 -4.98 -0.77
CA LEU A 107 10.57 -5.24 -2.21
C LEU A 107 11.86 -5.90 -2.69
N VAL A 108 13.03 -5.39 -2.27
CA VAL A 108 14.33 -5.99 -2.59
C VAL A 108 14.42 -7.44 -2.08
N ILE A 109 13.98 -7.70 -0.85
CA ILE A 109 13.97 -9.04 -0.27
C ILE A 109 13.05 -9.98 -1.07
N ILE A 110 11.84 -9.55 -1.41
CA ILE A 110 10.88 -10.34 -2.19
C ILE A 110 11.50 -10.72 -3.55
N TRP A 111 12.06 -9.76 -4.27
CA TRP A 111 12.68 -10.02 -5.57
C TRP A 111 13.92 -10.93 -5.48
N ALA A 112 14.74 -10.77 -4.44
CA ALA A 112 15.87 -11.65 -4.18
C ALA A 112 15.41 -13.09 -3.92
N LEU A 113 14.38 -13.28 -3.10
CA LEU A 113 13.81 -14.60 -2.81
C LEU A 113 13.18 -15.23 -4.06
N ILE A 114 12.46 -14.46 -4.88
CA ILE A 114 11.90 -14.94 -6.14
C ILE A 114 13.02 -15.43 -7.07
N SER A 115 14.10 -14.65 -7.22
CA SER A 115 15.25 -15.05 -8.04
C SER A 115 15.93 -16.33 -7.55
N LEU A 116 16.08 -16.49 -6.22
CA LEU A 116 16.66 -17.70 -5.62
C LEU A 116 15.74 -18.92 -5.79
N ALA A 117 14.43 -18.75 -5.59
CA ALA A 117 13.45 -19.80 -5.79
C ALA A 117 13.42 -20.25 -7.26
N GLN A 118 13.47 -19.32 -8.21
CA GLN A 118 13.56 -19.64 -9.65
C GLN A 118 14.83 -20.39 -10.02
N LYS A 119 15.96 -20.12 -9.35
CA LYS A 119 17.21 -20.86 -9.55
C LYS A 119 17.10 -22.29 -9.04
N ASN A 120 16.41 -22.53 -7.93
CA ASN A 120 16.24 -23.87 -7.34
C ASN A 120 15.09 -24.69 -7.99
N PHE A 121 14.17 -24.03 -8.70
CA PHE A 121 13.09 -24.67 -9.46
C PHE A 121 13.55 -25.21 -10.83
N ARG A 122 14.72 -24.78 -11.30
CA ARG A 122 15.39 -25.26 -12.52
C ARG A 122 16.54 -26.17 -12.15
#